data_AF-A0A0L0C0J1-F1
#
_entry.id   AF-A0A0L0C0J1-F1
#
_cell.length_a   1.000
_cell.length_b   1.000
_cell.length_c   1.000
_cell.angle_alpha   90.00
_cell.angle_beta   90.00
_cell.angle_gamma   90.00
#
_symmetry.space_group_name_H-M   'P 1'
#
loop_
_entity.id
_entity.type
_entity.pdbx_description
1 polymer ?
#
loop_
_entity_poly.entity_id
_entity_poly.type
_entity_poly.pdbx_seq_one_letter_code
_entity_poly.pdbx_strand_id
1 'polypeptide(L)'
;MSSIKRCTIDLQPLTESTKETNSCQDCFNFKVFEEKFNKMNSNMQELREIIVKQNEAIMESLAKQKVLAERVLHQENENNNLRSVFPINSVEELKKIDTTICEENRDLYINIMKSLLKGRLSKTFTDVISTRVCMDVNVDGVHGKKRLKDFKVFYHALKDACRSLGSDEPEIDIRNSLKIIKKRFIHSE
;
A
#
# COMPACT_ATOMS: atom_id res chain seq x y z
N MET A 1 73.04 5.59 88.52
CA MET A 1 72.16 5.19 87.41
C MET A 1 70.98 6.15 87.35
N SER A 2 70.86 6.80 86.19
CA SER A 2 69.75 7.55 85.58
C SER A 2 68.83 8.47 86.41
N SER A 3 68.95 9.76 86.06
CA SER A 3 67.91 10.79 86.14
C SER A 3 66.60 10.38 85.47
N ILE A 4 65.48 10.72 86.09
CA ILE A 4 64.20 10.90 85.40
C ILE A 4 63.67 12.28 85.79
N LYS A 5 63.74 13.22 84.84
CA LYS A 5 63.04 14.50 84.89
C LYS A 5 61.61 14.26 84.42
N ARG A 6 60.62 14.83 85.11
CA ARG A 6 59.28 15.04 84.54
C ARG A 6 58.89 16.50 84.70
N CYS A 7 58.58 17.07 83.54
CA CYS A 7 58.26 18.46 83.28
C CYS A 7 56.80 18.72 83.63
N THR A 8 56.51 19.71 84.45
CA THR A 8 55.20 20.33 84.54
C THR A 8 54.96 21.10 83.25
N ILE A 9 53.94 20.70 82.49
CA ILE A 9 53.49 21.43 81.31
C ILE A 9 52.50 22.49 81.81
N ASP A 10 52.86 23.76 81.69
CA ASP A 10 51.94 24.87 81.91
C ASP A 10 50.83 24.79 80.85
N LEU A 11 49.58 24.63 81.30
CA LEU A 11 48.42 24.83 80.43
C LEU A 11 48.31 26.31 80.10
N GLN A 12 48.58 26.68 78.85
CA GLN A 12 48.12 27.95 78.32
C GLN A 12 46.60 27.88 78.07
N PRO A 13 45.85 28.97 78.31
CA PRO A 13 44.42 28.98 78.07
C PRO A 13 44.14 28.76 76.57
N LEU A 14 43.17 27.90 76.28
CA LEU A 14 42.57 27.77 74.96
C LEU A 14 42.06 29.15 74.55
N THR A 15 42.70 29.73 73.54
CA THR A 15 42.22 30.91 72.83
C THR A 15 40.84 30.61 72.27
N GLU A 16 39.90 31.50 72.56
CA GLU A 16 38.56 31.50 71.97
C GLU A 16 38.69 31.47 70.44
N SER A 17 38.35 30.33 69.85
CA SER A 17 38.12 30.22 68.41
C SER A 17 36.79 30.92 68.12
N THR A 18 36.94 32.13 67.58
CA THR A 18 35.90 32.90 66.92
C THR A 18 35.16 32.05 65.89
N LYS A 19 33.83 32.16 65.92
CA LYS A 19 32.89 31.63 64.91
C LYS A 19 33.36 31.97 63.49
N GLU A 20 33.66 30.94 62.70
CA GLU A 20 33.57 31.03 61.24
C GLU A 20 32.43 30.14 60.75
N THR A 21 31.38 30.80 60.30
CA THR A 21 30.29 30.21 59.52
C THR A 21 30.82 29.80 58.15
N ASN A 22 31.55 28.69 58.08
CA ASN A 22 31.94 28.10 56.80
C ASN A 22 30.81 27.17 56.36
N SER A 23 29.92 27.67 55.50
CA SER A 23 28.92 26.84 54.83
C SER A 23 29.66 25.75 54.05
N CYS A 24 29.45 24.49 54.44
CA CYS A 24 30.17 23.35 53.90
C CYS A 24 30.18 23.35 52.36
N GLN A 25 31.35 23.50 51.75
CA GLN A 25 31.55 23.47 50.29
C GLN A 25 31.06 22.14 49.68
N ASP A 26 31.11 21.05 50.46
CA ASP A 26 30.57 19.74 50.06
C ASP A 26 29.03 19.73 50.04
N CYS A 27 28.36 20.48 50.92
CA CYS A 27 26.90 20.67 50.84
C CYS A 27 26.49 21.47 49.60
N PHE A 28 27.32 22.41 49.12
CA PHE A 28 27.07 23.13 47.87
C PHE A 28 27.21 22.19 46.66
N ASN A 29 28.28 21.38 46.61
CA ASN A 29 28.49 20.40 45.53
C ASN A 29 27.40 19.31 45.51
N PHE A 30 26.95 18.86 46.68
CA PHE A 30 25.85 17.88 46.80
C PHE A 30 24.52 18.45 46.27
N LYS A 31 24.17 19.71 46.58
CA LYS A 31 22.97 20.36 46.03
C LYS A 31 23.02 20.49 44.51
N VAL A 32 24.16 20.89 43.96
CA VAL A 32 24.35 20.98 42.50
C VAL A 32 24.22 19.60 41.84
N PHE A 33 24.73 18.54 42.49
CA PHE A 33 24.54 17.17 42.02
C PHE A 33 23.07 16.73 42.08
N GLU A 34 22.38 17.01 43.18
CA GLU A 34 20.96 16.68 43.37
C GLU A 34 20.08 17.37 42.34
N GLU A 35 20.33 18.65 42.03
CA GLU A 35 19.64 19.38 40.95
C GLU A 35 19.86 18.73 39.58
N LYS A 36 21.11 18.35 39.26
CA LYS A 36 21.43 17.66 38.00
C LYS A 36 20.78 16.28 37.94
N PHE A 37 20.77 15.54 39.05
CA PHE A 37 20.16 14.22 39.15
C PHE A 37 18.64 14.31 38.94
N ASN A 38 17.98 15.26 39.62
CA ASN A 38 16.55 15.50 39.46
C ASN A 38 16.21 15.92 38.04
N LYS A 39 17.01 16.81 37.43
CA LYS A 39 16.82 17.22 36.03
C LYS A 39 16.99 16.06 35.06
N MET A 40 17.98 15.21 35.27
CA MET A 40 18.19 14.00 34.47
C MET A 40 17.00 13.03 34.60
N ASN A 41 16.50 12.83 35.82
CA ASN A 41 15.35 11.95 36.07
C ASN A 41 14.07 12.48 35.40
N SER A 42 13.81 13.78 35.45
CA SER A 42 12.68 14.41 34.75
C SER A 42 12.79 14.25 33.23
N ASN A 43 13.96 14.52 32.65
CA ASN A 43 14.19 14.32 31.21
C ASN A 43 13.97 12.85 30.80
N MET A 44 14.38 11.90 31.64
CA MET A 44 14.21 10.47 31.38
C MET A 44 12.74 10.04 31.41
N GLN A 45 11.93 10.63 32.31
CA GLN A 45 10.49 10.42 32.33
C GLN A 45 9.80 10.99 31.09
N GLU A 46 10.14 12.22 30.71
CA GLU A 46 9.59 12.86 29.51
C GLU A 46 9.92 12.07 28.23
N LEU A 47 11.17 11.64 28.08
CA LEU A 47 11.59 10.78 26.96
C LEU A 47 10.80 9.47 26.94
N ARG A 48 10.58 8.84 28.10
CA ARG A 48 9.80 7.61 28.20
C ARG A 48 8.35 7.83 27.76
N GLU A 49 7.72 8.92 28.17
CA GLU A 49 6.36 9.26 27.76
C GLU A 49 6.26 9.51 26.26
N ILE A 50 7.22 10.24 25.68
CA ILE A 50 7.28 10.48 24.23
C ILE A 50 7.40 9.15 23.48
N ILE A 51 8.28 8.26 23.91
CA ILE A 51 8.48 6.94 23.29
C ILE A 51 7.19 6.11 23.34
N VAL A 52 6.50 6.09 24.49
CA VAL A 52 5.24 5.35 24.62
C VAL A 52 4.18 5.90 23.66
N LYS A 53 4.00 7.22 23.62
CA LYS A 53 3.06 7.89 22.70
C LYS A 53 3.39 7.62 21.23
N GLN A 54 4.67 7.66 20.87
CA GLN A 54 5.11 7.35 19.50
C GLN A 54 4.83 5.89 19.13
N ASN A 55 5.12 4.95 20.04
CA ASN A 55 4.85 3.53 19.81
C ASN A 55 3.36 3.26 19.65
N GLU A 56 2.49 3.90 20.45
CA GLU A 56 1.03 3.80 20.29
C GLU A 56 0.58 4.29 18.91
N ALA A 57 1.05 5.46 18.46
CA ALA A 57 0.72 6.00 17.15
C ALA A 57 1.23 5.10 15.99
N ILE A 58 2.44 4.53 16.13
CA ILE A 58 3.01 3.59 15.16
C ILE A 58 2.14 2.33 15.09
N MET A 59 1.76 1.76 16.24
CA MET A 59 0.91 0.57 16.27
C MET A 59 -0.45 0.81 15.63
N GLU A 60 -1.08 1.96 15.89
CA GLU A 60 -2.35 2.33 15.26
C GLU A 60 -2.21 2.44 13.73
N SER A 61 -1.14 3.09 13.27
CA SER A 61 -0.84 3.22 11.83
C SER A 61 -0.59 1.86 11.18
N LEU A 62 0.20 0.99 11.82
CA LEU A 62 0.47 -0.37 11.34
C LEU A 62 -0.80 -1.22 11.27
N ALA A 63 -1.70 -1.12 12.24
CA ALA A 63 -2.98 -1.81 12.21
C ALA A 63 -3.82 -1.39 11.00
N LYS A 64 -3.89 -0.07 10.71
CA LYS A 64 -4.59 0.46 9.53
C LYS A 64 -3.94 -0.02 8.23
N GLN A 65 -2.61 0.01 8.15
CA GLN A 65 -1.87 -0.47 6.97
C GLN A 65 -2.08 -1.96 6.72
N LYS A 66 -2.10 -2.79 7.77
CA LYS A 66 -2.37 -4.23 7.65
C LYS A 66 -3.72 -4.51 7.00
N VAL A 67 -4.78 -3.86 7.51
CA VAL A 67 -6.15 -4.04 6.98
C VAL A 67 -6.23 -3.59 5.51
N LEU A 68 -5.59 -2.47 5.17
CA LEU A 68 -5.55 -2.00 3.77
C LEU A 68 -4.79 -2.97 2.87
N ALA A 69 -3.65 -3.50 3.32
CA ALA A 69 -2.86 -4.48 2.57
C ALA A 69 -3.66 -5.77 2.32
N GLU A 70 -4.35 -6.31 3.34
CA GLU A 70 -5.21 -7.48 3.20
C GLU A 70 -6.31 -7.26 2.16
N ARG A 71 -6.99 -6.11 2.17
CA ARG A 71 -8.01 -5.77 1.15
C ARG A 71 -7.44 -5.70 -0.25
N VAL A 72 -6.28 -5.08 -0.43
CA VAL A 72 -5.61 -5.00 -1.75
C VAL A 72 -5.26 -6.40 -2.25
N LEU A 73 -4.71 -7.27 -1.40
CA LEU A 73 -4.40 -8.65 -1.78
C LEU A 73 -5.64 -9.44 -2.19
N HIS A 74 -6.74 -9.32 -1.45
CA HIS A 74 -8.01 -9.97 -1.81
C HIS A 74 -8.52 -9.48 -3.18
N GLN A 75 -8.51 -8.17 -3.41
CA GLN A 75 -8.95 -7.59 -4.68
C GLN A 75 -8.04 -8.00 -5.85
N GLU A 76 -6.72 -8.04 -5.66
CA GLU A 76 -5.79 -8.53 -6.67
C GLU A 76 -6.04 -10.00 -7.01
N ASN A 77 -6.34 -10.83 -6.02
CA ASN A 77 -6.62 -12.24 -6.25
C ASN A 77 -7.91 -12.45 -7.06
N GLU A 78 -8.97 -11.70 -6.74
CA GLU A 78 -10.21 -11.68 -7.55
C GLU A 78 -9.94 -11.21 -8.98
N ASN A 79 -9.18 -10.13 -9.15
CA ASN A 79 -8.81 -9.62 -10.47
C ASN A 79 -7.98 -10.63 -11.27
N ASN A 80 -7.05 -11.34 -10.64
CA ASN A 80 -6.22 -12.37 -11.27
C ASN A 80 -7.06 -13.56 -11.74
N ASN A 81 -8.01 -14.01 -10.91
CA ASN A 81 -8.94 -15.07 -11.27
C ASN A 81 -9.80 -14.67 -12.47
N LEU A 82 -10.37 -13.47 -12.49
CA LEU A 82 -11.14 -12.99 -13.65
C LEU A 82 -10.26 -12.77 -14.88
N ARG A 83 -9.00 -12.33 -14.71
CA ARG A 83 -8.07 -12.15 -15.84
C ARG A 83 -7.77 -13.47 -16.54
N SER A 84 -7.78 -14.60 -15.82
CA SER A 84 -7.59 -15.94 -16.39
C SER A 84 -8.71 -16.40 -17.34
N VAL A 85 -9.87 -15.73 -17.30
CA VAL A 85 -11.00 -15.99 -18.21
C VAL A 85 -10.71 -15.50 -19.63
N PHE A 86 -9.73 -14.61 -19.79
CA PHE A 86 -9.34 -14.03 -21.07
C PHE A 86 -8.02 -14.66 -21.58
N PRO A 87 -7.85 -14.81 -22.91
CA PRO A 87 -8.81 -14.48 -23.96
C PRO A 87 -9.94 -15.52 -24.08
N ILE A 88 -11.11 -15.09 -24.55
CA ILE A 88 -12.26 -15.96 -24.81
C ILE A 88 -11.99 -16.82 -26.04
N ASN A 89 -12.01 -18.14 -25.89
CA ASN A 89 -11.54 -19.10 -26.91
C ASN A 89 -12.66 -19.75 -27.71
N SER A 90 -13.91 -19.64 -27.26
CA SER A 90 -15.09 -20.19 -27.95
C SER A 90 -16.30 -19.26 -27.87
N VAL A 91 -17.27 -19.46 -28.78
CA VAL A 91 -18.55 -18.72 -28.75
C VAL A 91 -19.38 -19.14 -27.54
N GLU A 92 -19.24 -20.39 -27.09
CA GLU A 92 -19.87 -20.93 -25.89
C GLU A 92 -19.34 -20.24 -24.63
N GLU A 93 -18.03 -20.01 -24.52
CA GLU A 93 -17.44 -19.20 -23.45
C GLU A 93 -17.92 -17.76 -23.48
N LEU A 94 -18.03 -17.16 -24.67
CA LEU A 94 -18.58 -15.82 -24.84
C LEU A 94 -20.02 -15.74 -24.29
N LYS A 95 -20.84 -16.77 -24.57
CA LYS A 95 -22.20 -16.88 -24.02
C LYS A 95 -22.20 -17.03 -22.50
N LYS A 96 -21.30 -17.86 -21.95
CA LYS A 96 -21.17 -18.05 -20.50
C LYS A 96 -20.82 -16.74 -19.82
N ILE A 97 -19.83 -16.01 -20.33
CA ILE A 97 -19.41 -14.72 -19.76
C ILE A 97 -20.54 -13.69 -19.83
N ASP A 98 -21.28 -13.63 -20.95
CA ASP A 98 -22.44 -12.74 -21.07
C ASP A 98 -23.50 -13.01 -19.99
N THR A 99 -23.68 -14.26 -19.56
CA THR A 99 -24.58 -14.62 -18.45
C THR A 99 -23.97 -14.46 -17.06
N THR A 100 -22.65 -14.49 -16.94
CA THR A 100 -21.93 -14.35 -15.65
C THR A 100 -21.79 -12.88 -15.24
N ILE A 101 -21.71 -11.97 -16.20
CA ILE A 101 -21.63 -10.54 -15.90
C ILE A 101 -22.98 -10.07 -15.32
N CYS A 102 -22.93 -9.52 -14.12
CA CYS A 102 -24.05 -8.94 -13.38
C CYS A 102 -23.69 -7.53 -12.90
N GLU A 103 -24.64 -6.81 -12.30
CA GLU A 103 -24.41 -5.42 -11.87
C GLU A 103 -23.28 -5.31 -10.84
N GLU A 104 -23.13 -6.32 -9.99
CA GLU A 104 -22.15 -6.34 -8.90
C GLU A 104 -20.70 -6.55 -9.38
N ASN A 105 -20.51 -7.28 -10.49
CA ASN A 105 -19.16 -7.62 -10.99
C ASN A 105 -18.80 -6.90 -12.32
N ARG A 106 -19.73 -6.15 -12.91
CA ARG A 106 -19.55 -5.49 -14.21
C ARG A 106 -18.31 -4.61 -14.27
N ASP A 107 -18.08 -3.81 -13.24
CA ASP A 107 -16.94 -2.87 -13.19
C ASP A 107 -15.59 -3.61 -13.15
N LEU A 108 -15.53 -4.79 -12.53
CA LEU A 108 -14.33 -5.62 -12.52
C LEU A 108 -14.02 -6.10 -13.96
N TYR A 109 -15.03 -6.60 -14.68
CA TYR A 109 -14.86 -7.00 -16.08
C TYR A 109 -14.45 -5.83 -16.98
N ILE A 110 -15.06 -4.64 -16.80
CA ILE A 110 -14.69 -3.43 -17.55
C ILE A 110 -13.23 -3.06 -17.27
N ASN A 111 -12.79 -3.07 -16.02
CA ASN A 111 -11.41 -2.73 -15.65
C ASN A 111 -10.40 -3.73 -16.21
N ILE A 112 -10.72 -5.03 -16.19
CA ILE A 112 -9.86 -6.07 -16.78
C ILE A 112 -9.79 -5.89 -18.30
N MET A 113 -10.93 -5.77 -18.99
CA MET A 113 -10.95 -5.51 -20.43
C MET A 113 -10.19 -4.23 -20.78
N LYS A 114 -10.38 -3.15 -20.03
CA LYS A 114 -9.61 -1.90 -20.18
C LYS A 114 -8.10 -2.15 -20.07
N SER A 115 -7.67 -2.97 -19.11
CA SER A 115 -6.26 -3.31 -18.93
C SER A 115 -5.69 -4.11 -20.11
N LEU A 116 -6.47 -5.05 -20.65
CA LEU A 116 -6.09 -5.91 -21.78
C LEU A 116 -6.08 -5.11 -23.08
N LEU A 117 -7.00 -4.17 -23.27
CA LEU A 117 -7.15 -3.37 -24.48
C LEU A 117 -6.19 -2.17 -24.56
N LYS A 118 -5.27 -1.99 -23.60
CA LYS A 118 -4.34 -0.85 -23.57
C LYS A 118 -3.50 -0.76 -24.86
N GLY A 119 -3.58 0.37 -25.54
CA GLY A 119 -2.82 0.65 -26.77
C GLY A 119 -3.70 0.55 -28.02
N ARG A 120 -3.19 -0.05 -29.10
CA ARG A 120 -3.93 -0.17 -30.36
C ARG A 120 -4.91 -1.33 -30.30
N LEU A 121 -6.20 -1.03 -30.33
CA LEU A 121 -7.28 -2.03 -30.25
C LEU A 121 -7.11 -3.17 -31.25
N SER A 122 -6.72 -2.89 -32.51
CA SER A 122 -6.47 -3.92 -33.53
C SER A 122 -5.27 -4.86 -33.26
N LYS A 123 -4.49 -4.60 -32.20
CA LYS A 123 -3.42 -5.48 -31.72
C LYS A 123 -3.79 -6.19 -30.42
N THR A 124 -4.50 -5.51 -29.53
CA THR A 124 -4.82 -5.99 -28.17
C THR A 124 -6.20 -6.62 -28.03
N PHE A 125 -7.08 -6.46 -29.01
CA PHE A 125 -8.41 -7.08 -28.98
C PHE A 125 -8.34 -8.61 -28.87
N THR A 126 -7.27 -9.22 -29.40
CA THR A 126 -7.02 -10.67 -29.28
C THR A 126 -6.74 -11.14 -27.86
N ASP A 127 -6.41 -10.21 -26.95
CA ASP A 127 -6.18 -10.49 -25.53
C ASP A 127 -7.51 -10.59 -24.76
N VAL A 128 -8.61 -10.08 -25.34
CA VAL A 128 -9.98 -10.23 -24.79
C VAL A 128 -10.74 -11.34 -25.51
N ILE A 129 -10.72 -11.33 -26.84
CA ILE A 129 -11.40 -12.35 -27.67
C ILE A 129 -10.36 -12.98 -28.58
N SER A 130 -10.13 -14.28 -28.45
CA SER A 130 -9.11 -14.98 -29.23
C SER A 130 -9.29 -14.77 -30.75
N THR A 131 -8.21 -14.92 -31.51
CA THR A 131 -8.24 -14.80 -32.97
C THR A 131 -9.25 -15.75 -33.61
N ARG A 132 -9.40 -16.98 -33.07
CA ARG A 132 -10.38 -17.97 -33.56
C ARG A 132 -11.80 -17.44 -33.45
N VAL A 133 -12.20 -16.99 -32.26
CA VAL A 133 -13.53 -16.41 -32.05
C VAL A 133 -13.72 -15.15 -32.89
N CYS A 134 -12.69 -14.31 -33.04
CA CYS A 134 -12.73 -13.15 -33.92
C CYS A 134 -13.12 -13.52 -35.35
N MET A 135 -12.69 -14.68 -35.87
CA MET A 135 -13.06 -15.13 -37.22
C MET A 135 -14.56 -15.45 -37.33
N ASP A 136 -15.15 -16.00 -36.28
CA ASP A 136 -16.54 -16.50 -36.22
C ASP A 136 -17.59 -15.43 -35.90
N VAL A 137 -17.16 -14.29 -35.33
CA VAL A 137 -18.06 -13.20 -34.93
C VAL A 137 -17.89 -11.95 -35.79
N ASN A 138 -18.97 -11.20 -35.99
CA ASN A 138 -18.98 -9.84 -36.52
C ASN A 138 -19.86 -8.97 -35.63
N VAL A 139 -19.70 -7.64 -35.67
CA VAL A 139 -20.56 -6.72 -34.90
C VAL A 139 -22.04 -6.90 -35.24
N ASP A 140 -22.39 -7.09 -36.52
CA ASP A 140 -23.79 -7.19 -36.97
C ASP A 140 -24.24 -8.61 -37.38
N GLY A 141 -23.35 -9.61 -37.38
CA GLY A 141 -23.71 -10.98 -37.75
C GLY A 141 -23.93 -11.22 -39.25
N VAL A 142 -23.24 -10.47 -40.10
CA VAL A 142 -23.32 -10.65 -41.57
C VAL A 142 -22.46 -11.84 -42.04
N HIS A 143 -22.84 -12.43 -43.18
CA HIS A 143 -22.15 -13.55 -43.85
C HIS A 143 -22.07 -14.84 -43.02
N GLY A 144 -23.16 -15.22 -42.35
CA GLY A 144 -23.24 -16.45 -41.55
C GLY A 144 -22.44 -16.40 -40.24
N LYS A 145 -21.83 -15.26 -39.91
CA LYS A 145 -21.09 -15.05 -38.66
C LYS A 145 -22.02 -14.70 -37.53
N LYS A 146 -21.64 -15.06 -36.30
CA LYS A 146 -22.41 -14.71 -35.10
C LYS A 146 -22.34 -13.20 -34.86
N ARG A 147 -23.44 -12.63 -34.35
CA ARG A 147 -23.54 -11.21 -34.07
C ARG A 147 -23.05 -10.92 -32.65
N LEU A 148 -21.99 -10.11 -32.51
CA LEU A 148 -21.42 -9.76 -31.22
C LEU A 148 -22.42 -8.99 -30.34
N LYS A 149 -23.32 -8.20 -30.95
CA LYS A 149 -24.41 -7.48 -30.27
C LYS A 149 -25.45 -8.40 -29.60
N ASP A 150 -25.48 -9.69 -29.94
CA ASP A 150 -26.40 -10.64 -29.29
C ASP A 150 -25.94 -11.00 -27.87
N PHE A 151 -24.64 -10.86 -27.59
CA PHE A 151 -24.04 -10.97 -26.24
C PHE A 151 -24.10 -9.61 -25.57
N LYS A 152 -25.31 -9.18 -25.19
CA LYS A 152 -25.60 -7.79 -24.83
C LYS A 152 -24.75 -7.31 -23.67
N VAL A 153 -24.73 -8.06 -22.57
CA VAL A 153 -24.10 -7.63 -21.30
C VAL A 153 -22.60 -7.47 -21.50
N PHE A 154 -21.97 -8.48 -22.11
CA PHE A 154 -20.58 -8.49 -22.50
C PHE A 154 -20.27 -7.36 -23.48
N TYR A 155 -21.05 -7.22 -24.55
CA TYR A 155 -20.80 -6.22 -25.59
C TYR A 155 -20.92 -4.78 -25.06
N HIS A 156 -21.87 -4.53 -24.15
CA HIS A 156 -21.97 -3.25 -23.48
C HIS A 156 -20.75 -3.00 -22.59
N ALA A 157 -20.32 -3.98 -21.79
CA ALA A 157 -19.13 -3.84 -20.94
C ALA A 157 -17.86 -3.61 -21.78
N LEU A 158 -17.72 -4.29 -22.92
CA LEU A 158 -16.62 -4.10 -23.86
C LEU A 158 -16.60 -2.68 -24.44
N LYS A 159 -17.77 -2.14 -24.82
CA LYS A 159 -17.86 -0.73 -25.28
C LYS A 159 -17.46 0.25 -24.19
N ASP A 160 -17.89 0.01 -22.96
CA ASP A 160 -17.56 0.89 -21.83
C ASP A 160 -16.05 0.85 -21.49
N ALA A 161 -15.42 -0.32 -21.65
CA ALA A 161 -13.96 -0.45 -21.58
C ALA A 161 -13.26 0.35 -22.68
N CYS A 162 -13.73 0.29 -23.93
CA CYS A 162 -13.19 1.10 -25.03
C CYS A 162 -13.37 2.61 -24.79
N ARG A 163 -14.54 3.04 -24.31
CA ARG A 163 -14.79 4.46 -23.96
C ARG A 163 -13.87 4.95 -22.87
N SER A 164 -13.63 4.09 -21.87
CA SER A 164 -12.70 4.38 -20.77
C SER A 164 -11.24 4.52 -21.22
N LEU A 165 -10.92 4.11 -22.45
CA LEU A 165 -9.61 4.29 -23.11
C LEU A 165 -9.59 5.49 -24.08
N GLY A 166 -10.68 6.26 -24.16
CA GLY A 166 -10.78 7.45 -25.00
C GLY A 166 -11.37 7.23 -26.39
N SER A 167 -12.07 6.11 -26.62
CA SER A 167 -12.81 5.89 -27.88
C SER A 167 -14.16 6.61 -27.85
N ASP A 168 -14.35 7.56 -28.78
CA ASP A 168 -15.62 8.26 -28.98
C ASP A 168 -16.66 7.34 -29.66
N GLU A 169 -16.19 6.49 -30.59
CA GLU A 169 -17.02 5.59 -31.39
C GLU A 169 -16.60 4.11 -31.22
N PRO A 170 -16.83 3.52 -30.03
CA PRO A 170 -16.30 2.19 -29.68
C PRO A 170 -16.81 1.09 -30.62
N GLU A 171 -18.02 1.22 -31.16
CA GLU A 171 -18.54 0.25 -32.12
C GLU A 171 -17.76 0.23 -33.44
N ILE A 172 -17.40 1.42 -33.94
CA ILE A 172 -16.65 1.57 -35.20
C ILE A 172 -15.22 1.06 -34.98
N ASP A 173 -14.62 1.37 -33.84
CA ASP A 173 -13.28 0.90 -33.48
C ASP A 173 -13.22 -0.62 -33.32
N ILE A 174 -14.21 -1.23 -32.66
CA ILE A 174 -14.31 -2.70 -32.54
C ILE A 174 -14.46 -3.33 -33.94
N ARG A 175 -15.34 -2.77 -34.78
CA ARG A 175 -15.56 -3.23 -36.16
C ARG A 175 -14.27 -3.18 -36.98
N ASN A 176 -13.55 -2.06 -36.92
CA ASN A 176 -12.28 -1.87 -37.63
C ASN A 176 -11.20 -2.81 -37.12
N SER A 177 -11.15 -3.03 -35.80
CA SER A 177 -10.22 -3.97 -35.17
C SER A 177 -10.46 -5.40 -35.66
N LEU A 178 -11.71 -5.87 -35.66
CA LEU A 178 -12.08 -7.17 -36.20
C LEU A 178 -11.69 -7.32 -37.68
N LYS A 179 -11.90 -6.29 -38.52
CA LYS A 179 -11.47 -6.30 -39.92
C LYS A 179 -9.97 -6.48 -40.06
N ILE A 180 -9.18 -5.73 -39.29
CA ILE A 180 -7.71 -5.77 -39.33
C ILE A 180 -7.19 -7.13 -38.84
N ILE A 181 -7.74 -7.67 -37.76
CA ILE A 181 -7.35 -8.97 -37.21
C ILE A 181 -7.60 -10.08 -38.23
N LYS A 182 -8.79 -10.10 -38.85
CA LYS A 182 -9.14 -11.07 -39.89
C LYS A 182 -8.21 -10.97 -41.09
N LYS A 183 -7.94 -9.76 -41.57
CA LYS A 183 -7.01 -9.53 -42.67
C LYS A 183 -5.62 -10.07 -42.31
N ARG A 184 -5.10 -9.75 -41.12
CA ARG A 184 -3.79 -10.20 -40.66
C ARG A 184 -3.70 -11.73 -40.58
N PHE A 185 -4.72 -12.39 -40.05
CA PHE A 185 -4.76 -13.84 -39.93
C PHE A 185 -4.71 -14.52 -41.31
N ILE A 186 -5.52 -14.06 -42.27
CA ILE A 186 -5.58 -14.62 -43.63
C ILE A 186 -4.25 -14.43 -44.40
N HIS A 187 -3.50 -13.35 -44.16
CA HIS A 187 -2.21 -13.11 -44.83
C HIS A 187 -1.02 -13.76 -44.09
N SER A 188 -1.26 -14.32 -42.90
CA SER A 188 -0.23 -14.99 -42.09
C SER A 188 -0.25 -16.52 -42.26
N GLU A 189 -1.28 -17.06 -42.93
CA GLU A 189 -1.36 -18.44 -43.43
C GLU A 189 -0.84 -18.49 -44.88
#